data_AF-F8CKP7-F1
#
_entry.id   AF-F8CKP7-F1
#
_cell.length_a   1.000
_cell.length_b   1.000
_cell.length_c   1.000
_cell.angle_alpha   90.00
_cell.angle_beta   90.00
_cell.angle_gamma   90.00
#
_symmetry.space_group_name_H-M   'P 1'
#
loop_
_entity.id
_entity.type
_entity.pdbx_description
1 polymer ?
#
loop_
_entity_poly.entity_id
_entity_poly.type
_entity_poly.pdbx_seq_one_letter_code
_entity_poly.pdbx_strand_id
1 'polypeptide(L)'
;MHRYNEHPPERRLQTSAYRANKGGMTPDRYCAHLDIPEPGDWDIGGPRRAIKRRTFAKGKVRIPAGYNFTQDTWPYWNNAHHLIPKGTLDSVIQKQEAKVSNMIQKALLKARYNINHKKNMLMIPQDREVAALLNLPRHIQLKDDDTKSLPASCTNHPIYNLIVDRMEKGLTEIVTEYKKICHQAAAAEEHGIPDAELDKARLENLSTKLLNLILSWGRTGGTGPSLDKKANQALRKSM
;
A
#
# COMPACT_ATOMS: atom_id res chain seq x y z
N MET A 1 -2.77 -18.94 24.41
CA MET A 1 -1.48 -18.92 23.68
C MET A 1 -1.58 -19.96 22.57
N HIS A 2 -1.67 -19.54 21.30
CA HIS A 2 -1.62 -20.49 20.19
C HIS A 2 -0.18 -21.00 20.01
N ARG A 3 0.05 -22.29 20.23
CA ARG A 3 1.28 -22.98 19.82
C ARG A 3 1.12 -23.37 18.35
N TYR A 4 2.06 -22.96 17.51
CA TYR A 4 2.14 -23.41 16.12
C TYR A 4 2.75 -24.82 16.08
N ASN A 5 1.92 -25.80 15.67
CA ASN A 5 2.18 -27.17 15.21
C ASN A 5 3.42 -27.93 15.73
N GLU A 6 3.17 -29.07 16.37
CA GLU A 6 4.15 -30.09 16.78
C GLU A 6 4.71 -30.93 15.60
N HIS A 7 4.26 -30.66 14.36
CA HIS A 7 4.64 -31.41 13.16
C HIS A 7 4.97 -30.46 11.99
N PRO A 8 6.26 -30.16 11.74
CA PRO A 8 6.66 -29.38 10.57
C PRO A 8 6.42 -30.17 9.27
N PRO A 9 6.04 -29.52 8.16
CA PRO A 9 5.75 -30.19 6.89
C PRO A 9 7.01 -30.76 6.21
N GLU A 10 6.89 -31.98 5.68
CA GLU A 10 8.00 -32.75 5.09
C GLU A 10 8.29 -32.44 3.60
N ARG A 11 7.56 -31.51 2.96
CA ARG A 11 7.75 -31.09 1.56
C ARG A 11 7.59 -29.58 1.40
N ARG A 12 8.24 -29.02 0.35
CA ARG A 12 8.17 -27.58 0.01
C ARG A 12 6.71 -27.14 -0.13
N LEU A 13 6.25 -26.27 0.78
CA LEU A 13 4.98 -25.58 0.62
C LEU A 13 5.14 -24.48 -0.41
N GLN A 14 4.28 -24.47 -1.43
CA GLN A 14 4.32 -23.46 -2.49
C GLN A 14 3.78 -22.14 -1.92
N THR A 15 4.67 -21.24 -1.49
CA THR A 15 4.30 -19.89 -1.04
C THR A 15 3.98 -18.98 -2.24
N SER A 16 3.62 -17.72 -1.97
CA SER A 16 3.48 -16.68 -3.00
C SER A 16 4.77 -16.42 -3.80
N ALA A 17 5.89 -17.07 -3.45
CA ALA A 17 7.12 -17.03 -4.21
C ALA A 17 6.94 -17.49 -5.67
N TYR A 18 7.56 -16.78 -6.60
CA TYR A 18 7.44 -16.99 -8.04
C TYR A 18 8.81 -17.13 -8.70
N ARG A 19 8.88 -17.74 -9.88
CA ARG A 19 10.12 -17.85 -10.64
C ARG A 19 10.48 -16.48 -11.23
N ALA A 20 11.67 -15.97 -10.94
CA ALA A 20 12.14 -14.71 -11.50
C ALA A 20 12.60 -14.89 -12.97
N ASN A 21 12.52 -13.80 -13.75
CA ASN A 21 12.94 -13.80 -15.16
C ASN A 21 14.41 -14.21 -15.36
N LYS A 22 15.27 -13.96 -14.36
CA LYS A 22 16.69 -14.34 -14.37
C LYS A 22 16.96 -15.77 -13.86
N GLY A 23 15.91 -16.56 -13.66
CA GLY A 23 15.98 -17.86 -12.97
C GLY A 23 15.94 -17.72 -11.44
N GLY A 24 15.71 -18.83 -10.74
CA GLY A 24 15.51 -18.85 -9.29
C GLY A 24 14.10 -18.47 -8.86
N MET A 25 13.82 -18.55 -7.56
CA MET A 25 12.54 -18.17 -6.96
C MET A 25 12.69 -16.86 -6.19
N THR A 26 11.64 -16.04 -6.16
CA THR A 26 11.60 -14.75 -5.46
C THR A 26 10.38 -14.66 -4.55
N PRO A 27 10.55 -14.26 -3.28
CA PRO A 27 11.84 -14.10 -2.59
C PRO A 27 12.39 -15.47 -2.15
N ASP A 28 13.61 -15.74 -2.57
CA ASP A 28 14.34 -17.01 -2.39
C ASP A 28 14.30 -17.57 -0.96
N ARG A 29 14.37 -16.71 0.04
CA ARG A 29 14.60 -17.07 1.45
C ARG A 29 13.50 -17.88 2.13
N TYR A 30 12.23 -17.76 1.72
CA TYR A 30 11.11 -18.50 2.33
C TYR A 30 10.18 -19.13 1.27
N CYS A 31 10.70 -19.37 0.07
CA CYS A 31 9.99 -20.08 -1.00
C CYS A 31 9.49 -21.48 -0.59
N ALA A 32 10.07 -22.05 0.47
CA ALA A 32 9.73 -23.37 0.99
C ALA A 32 9.03 -23.36 2.35
N HIS A 33 9.37 -22.41 3.25
CA HIS A 33 8.85 -22.36 4.63
C HIS A 33 8.90 -20.92 5.17
N LEU A 34 7.81 -20.47 5.80
CA LEU A 34 7.79 -19.24 6.60
C LEU A 34 8.38 -19.54 7.98
N ASP A 35 9.41 -18.79 8.40
CA ASP A 35 9.91 -18.87 9.76
C ASP A 35 8.78 -18.51 10.75
N ILE A 36 8.70 -19.25 11.86
CA ILE A 36 7.79 -18.92 12.95
C ILE A 36 8.26 -17.58 13.55
N PRO A 37 7.39 -16.57 13.60
CA PRO A 37 7.77 -15.29 14.16
C PRO A 37 7.91 -15.40 15.68
N GLU A 38 8.94 -14.74 16.20
CA GLU A 38 9.20 -14.64 17.63
C GLU A 38 8.59 -13.35 18.22
N PRO A 39 8.46 -13.25 19.56
CA PRO A 39 7.95 -12.04 20.20
C PRO A 39 8.70 -10.77 19.74
N GLY A 40 7.94 -9.73 19.39
CA GLY A 40 8.48 -8.47 18.88
C GLY A 40 8.77 -8.44 17.38
N ASP A 41 8.76 -9.57 16.66
CA ASP A 41 9.00 -9.55 15.22
C ASP A 41 7.92 -8.73 14.48
N TRP A 42 6.70 -8.67 15.02
CA TRP A 42 5.55 -7.91 14.51
C TRP A 42 5.22 -6.64 15.29
N ASP A 43 5.78 -6.47 16.48
CA ASP A 43 5.37 -5.39 17.39
C ASP A 43 5.88 -4.06 16.85
N ILE A 44 5.13 -2.98 17.06
CA ILE A 44 5.62 -1.63 16.75
C ILE A 44 6.86 -1.36 17.62
N GLY A 45 7.99 -1.07 16.98
CA GLY A 45 9.26 -0.94 17.68
C GLY A 45 10.01 -2.26 17.83
N GLY A 46 9.62 -3.32 17.11
CA GLY A 46 10.47 -4.43 16.75
C GLY A 46 10.83 -5.39 17.89
N PRO A 47 11.74 -6.33 17.58
CA PRO A 47 12.16 -7.34 18.54
C PRO A 47 12.97 -6.69 19.68
N ARG A 48 12.86 -7.24 20.89
CA ARG A 48 13.71 -6.82 22.02
C ARG A 48 15.14 -7.38 21.96
N ARG A 49 15.44 -8.19 20.93
CA ARG A 49 16.72 -8.88 20.71
C ARG A 49 17.30 -8.47 19.36
N ALA A 50 18.63 -8.42 19.28
CA ALA A 50 19.30 -8.27 18.00
C ALA A 50 19.22 -9.58 17.22
N ILE A 51 18.84 -9.50 15.95
CA ILE A 51 18.65 -10.67 15.10
C ILE A 51 19.67 -10.60 13.99
N LYS A 52 20.38 -11.71 13.77
CA LYS A 52 21.28 -11.87 12.63
C LYS A 52 20.73 -12.93 11.70
N ARG A 53 20.28 -12.53 10.51
CA ARG A 53 19.81 -13.45 9.49
C ARG A 53 20.91 -13.76 8.50
N ARG A 54 21.01 -15.03 8.09
CA ARG A 54 21.78 -15.41 6.89
C ARG A 54 20.95 -14.97 5.68
N THR A 55 21.53 -14.18 4.77
CA THR A 55 20.93 -14.05 3.44
C THR A 55 21.50 -15.15 2.55
N PHE A 56 20.67 -15.64 1.65
CA PHE A 56 21.14 -16.39 0.50
C PHE A 56 21.56 -15.31 -0.51
N ALA A 57 22.84 -15.31 -0.90
CA ALA A 57 23.49 -14.44 -1.89
C ALA A 57 24.14 -13.09 -1.50
N LYS A 58 23.87 -12.38 -0.38
CA LYS A 58 24.48 -11.03 -0.14
C LYS A 58 24.84 -10.65 1.31
N GLY A 59 25.37 -11.57 2.10
CA GLY A 59 25.93 -11.28 3.43
C GLY A 59 24.90 -11.19 4.57
N LYS A 60 25.35 -11.45 5.81
CA LYS A 60 24.45 -11.56 6.97
C LYS A 60 23.75 -10.21 7.24
N VAL A 61 22.42 -10.22 7.31
CA VAL A 61 21.62 -9.04 7.65
C VAL A 61 21.47 -8.96 9.17
N ARG A 62 21.59 -7.74 9.73
CA ARG A 62 21.33 -7.48 11.14
C ARG A 62 20.07 -6.65 11.28
N ILE A 63 19.16 -7.11 12.14
CA ILE A 63 18.00 -6.36 12.61
C ILE A 63 18.31 -5.96 14.05
N PRO A 64 18.51 -4.66 14.33
CA PRO A 64 18.73 -4.20 15.69
C PRO A 64 17.48 -4.41 16.55
N ALA A 65 17.68 -4.59 17.86
CA ALA A 65 16.58 -4.57 18.81
C ALA A 65 15.89 -3.19 18.75
N GLY A 66 14.56 -3.15 18.76
CA GLY A 66 13.82 -1.88 18.66
C GLY A 66 13.31 -1.53 17.25
N TYR A 67 13.60 -2.34 16.23
CA TYR A 67 13.36 -1.94 14.84
C TYR A 67 12.56 -2.98 14.02
N ASN A 68 11.48 -2.54 13.39
CA ASN A 68 10.83 -3.24 12.28
C ASN A 68 11.22 -2.58 10.95
N PHE A 69 11.05 -3.30 9.83
CA PHE A 69 11.19 -2.76 8.47
C PHE A 69 12.59 -2.22 8.10
N THR A 70 13.66 -2.68 8.76
CA THR A 70 15.04 -2.37 8.33
C THR A 70 15.40 -3.02 6.99
N GLN A 71 14.58 -3.96 6.52
CA GLN A 71 14.64 -4.58 5.21
C GLN A 71 13.20 -4.81 4.74
N ASP A 72 12.99 -4.82 3.43
CA ASP A 72 11.73 -5.18 2.77
C ASP A 72 11.27 -6.60 3.08
N THR A 73 12.19 -7.44 3.56
CA THR A 73 12.00 -8.84 3.90
C THR A 73 11.97 -9.09 5.42
N TRP A 74 11.93 -8.06 6.26
CA TRP A 74 11.82 -8.24 7.72
C TRP A 74 10.49 -7.69 8.29
N PRO A 75 9.78 -8.46 9.15
CA PRO A 75 9.98 -9.89 9.45
C PRO A 75 9.65 -10.80 8.26
N TYR A 76 8.77 -10.35 7.38
CA TYR A 76 8.34 -10.99 6.13
C TYR A 76 8.55 -10.08 4.93
N TRP A 77 8.25 -10.58 3.72
CA TRP A 77 8.28 -9.73 2.54
C TRP A 77 7.09 -8.80 2.55
N ASN A 78 7.41 -7.51 2.66
CA ASN A 78 6.48 -6.41 2.73
C ASN A 78 6.83 -5.41 1.63
N ASN A 79 5.88 -4.54 1.33
CA ASN A 79 6.11 -3.40 0.45
C ASN A 79 5.58 -2.13 1.11
N ALA A 80 6.25 -1.03 0.83
CA ALA A 80 5.78 0.30 1.18
C ALA A 80 4.71 0.71 0.17
N HIS A 81 3.46 0.72 0.61
CA HIS A 81 2.30 1.07 -0.21
C HIS A 81 1.88 2.51 0.06
N HIS A 82 1.72 3.29 -1.02
CA HIS A 82 1.10 4.60 -0.94
C HIS A 82 -0.42 4.45 -0.84
N LEU A 83 -1.02 4.96 0.24
CA LEU A 83 -2.48 4.97 0.43
C LEU A 83 -3.16 5.76 -0.69
N ILE A 84 -2.66 6.97 -0.99
CA ILE A 84 -2.91 7.71 -2.22
C ILE A 84 -1.74 7.44 -3.16
N PRO A 85 -1.89 6.61 -4.21
CA PRO A 85 -0.78 6.25 -5.09
C PRO A 85 -0.24 7.46 -5.84
N LYS A 86 1.10 7.60 -5.88
CA LYS A 86 1.77 8.71 -6.58
C LYS A 86 1.32 8.82 -8.04
N GLY A 87 1.25 7.71 -8.75
CA GLY A 87 0.83 7.69 -10.16
C GLY A 87 -0.63 8.13 -10.35
N THR A 88 -1.50 7.78 -9.41
CA THR A 88 -2.91 8.19 -9.44
C THR A 88 -3.04 9.69 -9.20
N LEU A 89 -2.38 10.23 -8.16
CA LEU A 89 -2.39 11.68 -7.90
C LEU A 89 -1.82 12.47 -9.07
N ASP A 90 -0.67 12.05 -9.60
CA ASP A 90 -0.05 12.70 -10.75
C ASP A 90 -0.98 12.65 -11.97
N SER A 91 -1.55 11.49 -12.29
CA SER A 91 -2.49 11.36 -13.42
C SER A 91 -3.72 12.28 -13.28
N VAL A 92 -4.31 12.37 -12.08
CA VAL A 92 -5.47 13.26 -11.85
C VAL A 92 -5.11 14.73 -12.03
N ILE A 93 -3.92 15.14 -11.60
CA ILE A 93 -3.40 16.51 -11.79
C ILE A 93 -3.12 16.77 -13.27
N GLN A 94 -2.38 15.89 -13.95
CA GLN A 94 -1.98 16.08 -15.35
C GLN A 94 -3.15 16.06 -16.34
N LYS A 95 -4.28 15.43 -15.99
CA LYS A 95 -5.50 15.46 -16.80
C LYS A 95 -6.23 16.80 -16.78
N GLN A 96 -5.89 17.71 -15.86
CA GLN A 96 -6.47 19.05 -15.84
C GLN A 96 -5.83 19.96 -16.88
N GLU A 97 -6.50 21.07 -17.19
CA GLU A 97 -5.92 22.14 -17.99
C GLU A 97 -4.64 22.69 -17.33
N ALA A 98 -3.64 23.07 -18.13
CA ALA A 98 -2.31 23.46 -17.64
C ALA A 98 -2.35 24.50 -16.51
N LYS A 99 -3.27 25.47 -16.58
CA LYS A 99 -3.44 26.50 -15.53
C LYS A 99 -3.90 25.90 -14.20
N VAL A 100 -4.87 24.98 -14.25
CA VAL A 100 -5.40 24.27 -13.07
C VAL A 100 -4.32 23.34 -12.49
N SER A 101 -3.63 22.56 -13.33
CA SER A 101 -2.55 21.67 -12.92
C SER A 101 -1.42 22.44 -12.22
N ASN A 102 -1.03 23.59 -12.76
CA ASN A 102 -0.03 24.46 -12.16
C ASN A 102 -0.48 25.04 -10.81
N MET A 103 -1.76 25.41 -10.68
CA MET A 103 -2.32 25.92 -9.42
C MET A 103 -2.28 24.84 -8.34
N ILE A 104 -2.73 23.62 -8.66
CA ILE A 104 -2.71 22.49 -7.72
C ILE A 104 -1.27 22.23 -7.27
N GLN A 105 -0.32 22.10 -8.20
CA GLN A 105 1.08 21.84 -7.86
C GLN A 105 1.66 22.94 -6.96
N LYS A 106 1.41 24.22 -7.28
CA LYS A 106 1.86 25.35 -6.45
C LYS A 106 1.26 25.32 -5.05
N ALA A 107 -0.03 25.04 -4.92
CA ALA A 107 -0.70 24.94 -3.62
C ALA A 107 -0.12 23.80 -2.79
N LEU A 108 0.04 22.60 -3.36
CA LEU A 108 0.63 21.45 -2.66
C LEU A 108 2.09 21.71 -2.25
N LEU A 109 2.88 22.37 -3.09
CA LEU A 109 4.24 22.80 -2.76
C LEU A 109 4.25 23.83 -1.62
N LYS A 110 3.36 24.82 -1.66
CA LYS A 110 3.21 25.85 -0.62
C LYS A 110 2.87 25.22 0.74
N ALA A 111 1.92 24.28 0.75
CA ALA A 111 1.54 23.55 1.96
C ALA A 111 2.58 22.50 2.42
N ARG A 112 3.64 22.29 1.62
CA ARG A 112 4.65 21.25 1.84
C ARG A 112 4.03 19.86 1.95
N TYR A 113 3.01 19.59 1.15
CA TYR A 113 2.42 18.25 1.07
C TYR A 113 3.45 17.29 0.47
N ASN A 114 3.68 16.16 1.14
CA ASN A 114 4.64 15.16 0.71
C ASN A 114 3.92 13.80 0.55
N ILE A 115 3.78 13.36 -0.69
CA ILE A 115 3.12 12.09 -1.03
C ILE A 115 3.82 10.86 -0.41
N ASN A 116 5.12 10.97 -0.10
CA ASN A 116 5.92 9.92 0.53
C ASN A 116 5.95 10.03 2.07
N HIS A 117 5.21 10.98 2.65
CA HIS A 117 5.16 11.13 4.11
C HIS A 117 4.48 9.93 4.76
N LYS A 118 4.91 9.55 5.96
CA LYS A 118 4.42 8.37 6.70
C LYS A 118 2.88 8.31 6.84
N LYS A 119 2.19 9.44 6.84
CA LYS A 119 0.72 9.51 6.88
C LYS A 119 0.05 8.90 5.64
N ASN A 120 0.74 8.90 4.50
CA ASN A 120 0.27 8.33 3.24
C ASN A 120 0.94 6.98 2.91
N MET A 121 1.71 6.41 3.85
CA MET A 121 2.43 5.15 3.64
C MET A 121 1.90 4.07 4.56
N LEU A 122 1.75 2.87 4.04
CA LEU A 122 1.43 1.67 4.80
C LEU A 122 2.38 0.55 4.39
N MET A 123 3.00 -0.10 5.38
CA MET A 123 3.73 -1.33 5.12
C MET A 123 2.73 -2.48 5.09
N ILE A 124 2.61 -3.17 3.95
CA ILE A 124 1.70 -4.31 3.80
C ILE A 124 2.44 -5.55 3.29
N PRO A 125 1.96 -6.76 3.64
CA PRO A 125 2.55 -8.00 3.16
C PRO A 125 2.50 -8.11 1.63
N GLN A 126 3.51 -8.74 1.05
CA GLN A 126 3.47 -9.20 -0.34
C GLN A 126 2.88 -10.61 -0.43
N ASP A 127 3.12 -11.45 0.58
CA ASP A 127 2.65 -12.83 0.57
C ASP A 127 1.21 -12.96 1.01
N ARG A 128 0.50 -13.86 0.32
CA ARG A 128 -0.84 -14.30 0.67
C ARG A 128 -0.91 -14.90 2.07
N GLU A 129 0.06 -15.74 2.42
CA GLU A 129 0.09 -16.47 3.68
C GLU A 129 0.32 -15.50 4.86
N VAL A 130 1.23 -14.54 4.70
CA VAL A 130 1.54 -13.50 5.70
C VAL A 130 0.37 -12.52 5.84
N ALA A 131 -0.26 -12.13 4.72
CA ALA A 131 -1.48 -11.34 4.71
C ALA A 131 -2.62 -12.02 5.47
N ALA A 132 -2.78 -13.33 5.30
CA ALA A 132 -3.76 -14.11 6.06
C ALA A 132 -3.46 -14.10 7.56
N LEU A 133 -2.20 -14.31 7.96
CA LEU A 133 -1.76 -14.30 9.36
C LEU A 133 -1.98 -12.94 10.03
N LEU A 134 -1.64 -11.86 9.32
CA LEU A 134 -1.81 -10.49 9.83
C LEU A 134 -3.24 -9.98 9.73
N ASN A 135 -4.13 -10.74 9.08
CA ASN A 135 -5.47 -10.29 8.77
C ASN A 135 -5.45 -8.94 8.00
N LEU A 136 -4.59 -8.84 7.00
CA LEU A 136 -4.44 -7.68 6.12
C LEU A 136 -4.60 -8.12 4.66
N PRO A 137 -4.97 -7.23 3.73
CA PRO A 137 -4.75 -7.51 2.32
C PRO A 137 -3.25 -7.51 2.02
N ARG A 138 -2.84 -8.36 1.07
CA ARG A 138 -1.50 -8.25 0.49
C ARG A 138 -1.46 -7.12 -0.54
N HIS A 139 -0.27 -6.61 -0.83
CA HIS A 139 -0.06 -5.53 -1.79
C HIS A 139 -0.67 -5.87 -3.15
N ILE A 140 0.00 -6.72 -3.92
CA ILE A 140 -0.31 -7.01 -5.33
C ILE A 140 -0.71 -8.47 -5.53
N GLN A 141 -1.28 -8.75 -6.70
CA GLN A 141 -1.44 -10.11 -7.19
C GLN A 141 -0.15 -10.54 -7.91
N LEU A 142 0.56 -11.50 -7.32
CA LEU A 142 1.87 -11.99 -7.79
C LEU A 142 1.78 -13.22 -8.71
N LYS A 143 0.64 -13.94 -8.71
CA LYS A 143 0.37 -15.13 -9.54
C LYS A 143 -1.03 -15.06 -10.17
N ASP A 144 -1.19 -15.71 -11.31
CA ASP A 144 -2.34 -15.60 -12.24
C ASP A 144 -3.67 -16.23 -11.75
N ASP A 145 -3.74 -16.71 -10.51
CA ASP A 145 -4.77 -17.63 -10.06
C ASP A 145 -5.55 -17.17 -8.79
N ASP A 146 -5.19 -16.04 -8.18
CA ASP A 146 -5.95 -15.49 -7.04
C ASP A 146 -7.27 -14.80 -7.43
N THR A 147 -7.29 -14.16 -8.61
CA THR A 147 -8.48 -13.60 -9.26
C THR A 147 -8.31 -13.73 -10.77
N LYS A 148 -9.00 -14.69 -11.41
CA LYS A 148 -8.89 -14.94 -12.87
C LYS A 148 -9.17 -13.72 -13.75
N SER A 149 -9.88 -12.72 -13.21
CA SER A 149 -10.27 -11.51 -13.93
C SER A 149 -9.31 -10.33 -13.74
N LEU A 150 -8.20 -10.49 -13.01
CA LEU A 150 -7.22 -9.42 -12.78
C LEU A 150 -5.82 -9.90 -13.19
N PRO A 151 -5.12 -9.18 -14.08
CA PRO A 151 -3.77 -9.54 -14.47
C PRO A 151 -2.80 -9.39 -13.29
N ALA A 152 -1.79 -10.26 -13.21
CA ALA A 152 -0.69 -10.04 -12.28
C ALA A 152 0.00 -8.71 -12.58
N SER A 153 0.25 -7.90 -11.54
CA SER A 153 0.95 -6.62 -11.67
C SER A 153 1.92 -6.46 -10.52
N CYS A 154 3.16 -6.06 -10.82
CA CYS A 154 4.19 -5.88 -9.81
C CYS A 154 4.22 -4.48 -9.19
N THR A 155 3.47 -3.52 -9.74
CA THR A 155 3.62 -2.09 -9.43
C THR A 155 2.33 -1.28 -9.43
N ASN A 156 1.21 -1.83 -9.92
CA ASN A 156 -0.03 -1.07 -10.09
C ASN A 156 -1.26 -1.82 -9.54
N HIS A 157 -2.23 -1.05 -9.05
CA HIS A 157 -3.49 -1.51 -8.48
C HIS A 157 -4.67 -0.81 -9.17
N PRO A 158 -5.00 -1.16 -10.42
CA PRO A 158 -6.02 -0.44 -11.20
C PRO A 158 -7.38 -0.34 -10.52
N ILE A 159 -7.79 -1.35 -9.73
CA ILE A 159 -9.11 -1.33 -9.09
C ILE A 159 -9.08 -0.49 -7.82
N TYR A 160 -8.02 -0.61 -7.01
CA TYR A 160 -7.82 0.24 -5.84
C TYR A 160 -7.73 1.73 -6.23
N ASN A 161 -7.05 2.04 -7.34
CA ASN A 161 -6.95 3.41 -7.85
C ASN A 161 -8.33 4.03 -8.11
N LEU A 162 -9.32 3.25 -8.55
CA LEU A 162 -10.69 3.72 -8.74
C LEU A 162 -11.37 4.12 -7.43
N ILE A 163 -11.11 3.39 -6.33
CA ILE A 163 -11.64 3.75 -5.01
C ILE A 163 -11.03 5.08 -4.55
N VAL A 164 -9.71 5.22 -4.65
CA VAL A 164 -8.99 6.44 -4.24
C VAL A 164 -9.52 7.67 -4.98
N ASP A 165 -9.81 7.51 -6.26
CA ASP A 165 -10.32 8.58 -7.11
C ASP A 165 -11.79 8.93 -6.83
N ARG A 166 -12.65 7.90 -6.72
CA ARG A 166 -14.12 8.06 -6.78
C ARG A 166 -14.84 7.98 -5.44
N MET A 167 -14.17 7.61 -4.35
CA MET A 167 -14.81 7.59 -3.03
C MET A 167 -15.29 8.99 -2.63
N GLU A 168 -16.30 9.07 -1.75
CA GLU A 168 -16.77 10.35 -1.21
C GLU A 168 -15.61 11.13 -0.56
N LYS A 169 -15.40 12.39 -0.96
CA LYS A 169 -14.23 13.20 -0.57
C LYS A 169 -12.90 12.58 -1.00
N GLY A 170 -12.90 11.90 -2.16
CA GLY A 170 -11.74 11.36 -2.85
C GLY A 170 -10.96 12.41 -3.64
N LEU A 171 -10.00 11.98 -4.45
CA LEU A 171 -9.12 12.89 -5.19
C LEU A 171 -9.86 13.81 -6.16
N THR A 172 -10.87 13.29 -6.87
CA THR A 172 -11.63 14.07 -7.86
C THR A 172 -12.33 15.27 -7.22
N GLU A 173 -12.88 15.13 -6.01
CA GLU A 173 -13.56 16.22 -5.31
C GLU A 173 -12.59 17.35 -4.95
N ILE A 174 -11.43 16.99 -4.37
CA ILE A 174 -10.37 17.96 -4.01
C ILE A 174 -9.91 18.72 -5.26
N VAL A 175 -9.69 18.02 -6.37
CA VAL A 175 -9.21 18.62 -7.63
C VAL A 175 -10.27 19.47 -8.32
N THR A 176 -11.55 19.11 -8.19
CA THR A 176 -12.67 19.87 -8.78
C THR A 176 -12.80 21.27 -8.17
N GLU A 177 -12.45 21.45 -6.90
CA GLU A 177 -12.46 22.78 -6.28
C GLU A 177 -11.42 23.74 -6.90
N TYR A 178 -10.21 23.25 -7.20
CA TYR A 178 -9.21 24.04 -7.92
C TYR A 178 -9.70 24.46 -9.31
N LYS A 179 -10.39 23.55 -10.00
CA LYS A 179 -10.97 23.84 -11.31
C LYS A 179 -12.02 24.96 -11.22
N LYS A 180 -12.88 24.95 -10.20
CA LYS A 180 -13.87 26.02 -9.95
C LYS A 180 -13.19 27.38 -9.73
N ILE A 181 -12.16 27.42 -8.89
CA ILE A 181 -11.40 28.64 -8.61
C ILE A 181 -10.77 29.20 -9.89
N CYS A 182 -10.10 28.36 -10.67
CA CYS A 182 -9.46 28.80 -11.92
C CYS A 182 -10.45 29.29 -12.97
N HIS A 183 -11.62 28.66 -13.11
CA HIS A 183 -12.64 29.14 -14.05
C HIS A 183 -13.29 30.45 -13.58
N GLN A 184 -13.50 30.64 -12.28
CA GLN A 184 -13.97 31.92 -11.73
C GLN A 184 -12.97 33.04 -11.99
N ALA A 185 -11.68 32.79 -11.78
CA ALA A 185 -10.60 33.73 -12.08
C ALA A 185 -10.50 34.11 -13.56
N ALA A 186 -10.98 33.26 -14.47
CA ALA A 186 -11.03 33.57 -15.89
C ALA A 186 -12.24 34.43 -16.30
N ALA A 187 -13.28 34.49 -15.46
CA ALA A 187 -14.56 35.11 -15.77
C ALA A 187 -14.89 36.37 -14.95
N ALA A 188 -14.19 36.61 -13.83
CA ALA A 188 -14.44 37.71 -12.92
C ALA A 188 -13.15 38.37 -12.44
N GLU A 189 -13.23 39.65 -12.06
CA GLU A 189 -12.10 40.39 -11.47
C GLU A 189 -11.76 39.92 -10.06
N GLU A 190 -12.75 39.45 -9.29
CA GLU A 190 -12.57 38.83 -7.99
C GLU A 190 -12.68 37.31 -8.10
N HIS A 191 -11.70 36.60 -7.52
CA HIS A 191 -11.68 35.14 -7.51
C HIS A 191 -11.17 34.59 -6.18
N GLY A 192 -11.60 33.38 -5.84
CA GLY A 192 -11.09 32.68 -4.68
C GLY A 192 -9.58 32.43 -4.77
N ILE A 193 -8.93 32.30 -3.62
CA ILE A 193 -7.56 31.81 -3.52
C ILE A 193 -7.64 30.43 -2.88
N PRO A 194 -6.99 29.39 -3.44
CA PRO A 194 -6.99 28.07 -2.82
C PRO A 194 -6.37 28.11 -1.41
N ASP A 195 -7.07 27.51 -0.45
CA ASP A 195 -6.51 27.28 0.89
C ASP A 195 -5.65 26.01 0.85
N ALA A 196 -4.36 26.23 0.55
CA ALA A 196 -3.39 25.16 0.41
C ALA A 196 -3.25 24.30 1.68
N GLU A 197 -3.40 24.87 2.88
CA GLU A 197 -3.30 24.11 4.13
C GLU A 197 -4.55 23.25 4.35
N LEU A 198 -5.73 23.77 4.02
CA LEU A 198 -6.96 22.98 4.02
C LEU A 198 -6.88 21.80 3.05
N ASP A 199 -6.33 22.00 1.85
CA ASP A 199 -6.23 20.94 0.84
C ASP A 199 -5.22 19.85 1.23
N LYS A 200 -4.11 20.24 1.86
CA LYS A 200 -3.21 19.28 2.51
C LYS A 200 -3.93 18.48 3.59
N ALA A 201 -4.69 19.14 4.47
CA ALA A 201 -5.43 18.45 5.52
C ALA A 201 -6.47 17.47 4.93
N ARG A 202 -7.13 17.83 3.83
CA ARG A 202 -8.05 16.95 3.09
C ARG A 202 -7.35 15.73 2.49
N LEU A 203 -6.17 15.90 1.89
CA LEU A 203 -5.37 14.78 1.36
C LEU A 203 -4.89 13.85 2.49
N GLU A 204 -4.42 14.39 3.61
CA GLU A 204 -4.03 13.58 4.77
C GLU A 204 -5.23 12.85 5.41
N ASN A 205 -6.40 13.50 5.43
CA ASN A 205 -7.64 12.86 5.86
C ASN A 205 -8.09 11.76 4.91
N LEU A 206 -7.91 11.95 3.59
CA LEU A 206 -8.15 10.90 2.60
C LEU A 206 -7.22 9.69 2.83
N SER A 207 -5.92 9.91 3.06
CA SER A 207 -5.00 8.82 3.44
C SER A 207 -5.51 8.09 4.69
N THR A 208 -5.97 8.82 5.72
CA THR A 208 -6.50 8.23 6.96
C THR A 208 -7.76 7.38 6.70
N LYS A 209 -8.68 7.86 5.86
CA LYS A 209 -9.87 7.09 5.46
C LYS A 209 -9.50 5.82 4.71
N LEU A 210 -8.55 5.90 3.78
CA LEU A 210 -8.06 4.75 3.01
C LEU A 210 -7.38 3.72 3.91
N LEU A 211 -6.59 4.16 4.88
CA LEU A 211 -6.01 3.28 5.90
C LEU A 211 -7.11 2.54 6.67
N ASN A 212 -8.08 3.26 7.21
CA ASN A 212 -9.19 2.66 7.96
C ASN A 212 -10.00 1.67 7.10
N LEU A 213 -10.21 1.99 5.82
CA LEU A 213 -10.86 1.09 4.87
C LEU A 213 -10.04 -0.19 4.67
N ILE A 214 -8.75 -0.08 4.41
CA ILE A 214 -7.84 -1.24 4.25
C ILE A 214 -7.83 -2.10 5.51
N LEU A 215 -7.73 -1.50 6.69
CA LEU A 215 -7.74 -2.22 7.97
C LEU A 215 -9.09 -2.92 8.21
N SER A 216 -10.20 -2.33 7.78
CA SER A 216 -11.54 -2.95 7.90
C SER A 216 -11.70 -4.21 7.03
N TRP A 217 -10.89 -4.35 5.97
CA TRP A 217 -10.89 -5.54 5.11
C TRP A 217 -10.26 -6.76 5.77
N GLY A 218 -9.50 -6.54 6.84
CA GLY A 218 -9.01 -7.56 7.74
C GLY A 218 -10.12 -8.14 8.60
N ARG A 219 -10.79 -9.20 8.14
CA ARG A 219 -11.60 -10.07 9.00
C ARG A 219 -11.13 -11.52 8.93
N THR A 220 -11.17 -12.17 10.08
CA THR A 220 -10.60 -13.49 10.40
C THR A 220 -11.01 -14.60 9.44
N GLY A 221 -10.04 -15.46 9.07
CA GLY A 221 -10.28 -16.76 8.42
C GLY A 221 -10.08 -16.82 6.89
N GLY A 222 -9.46 -15.81 6.27
CA GLY A 222 -9.34 -15.71 4.81
C GLY A 222 -7.96 -16.05 4.21
N THR A 223 -7.92 -16.17 2.88
CA THR A 223 -6.73 -16.49 2.06
C THR A 223 -5.85 -15.28 1.72
N GLY A 224 -5.71 -14.27 2.59
CA GLY A 224 -4.84 -13.09 2.36
C GLY A 224 -4.95 -12.44 0.96
N PRO A 225 -6.13 -11.94 0.57
CA PRO A 225 -6.39 -11.44 -0.79
C PRO A 225 -5.61 -10.17 -1.11
N SER A 226 -5.42 -9.88 -2.41
CA SER A 226 -4.80 -8.62 -2.85
C SER A 226 -5.70 -7.40 -2.60
N LEU A 227 -5.09 -6.22 -2.55
CA LEU A 227 -5.80 -4.94 -2.46
C LEU A 227 -6.87 -4.81 -3.56
N ASP A 228 -6.53 -5.08 -4.82
CA ASP A 228 -7.48 -5.00 -5.94
C ASP A 228 -8.67 -5.96 -5.79
N LYS A 229 -8.46 -7.16 -5.25
CA LYS A 229 -9.56 -8.10 -5.01
C LYS A 229 -10.53 -7.56 -3.96
N LYS A 230 -10.01 -6.98 -2.88
CA LYS A 230 -10.84 -6.34 -1.85
C LYS A 230 -11.52 -5.07 -2.37
N ALA A 231 -10.81 -4.27 -3.16
CA ALA A 231 -11.35 -3.08 -3.80
C ALA A 231 -12.53 -3.43 -4.73
N ASN A 232 -12.37 -4.45 -5.58
CA ASN A 232 -13.45 -4.93 -6.44
C ASN A 232 -14.68 -5.39 -5.64
N GLN A 233 -14.48 -6.10 -4.52
CA GLN A 233 -15.57 -6.50 -3.63
C GLN A 233 -16.27 -5.30 -2.98
N ALA A 234 -15.52 -4.27 -2.60
CA ALA A 234 -16.08 -3.05 -2.01
C ALA A 234 -16.94 -2.29 -3.03
N LEU A 235 -16.44 -2.09 -4.25
CA LEU A 235 -17.17 -1.41 -5.33
C LEU A 235 -18.50 -2.10 -5.66
N ARG A 236 -18.52 -3.44 -5.66
CA ARG A 236 -19.76 -4.22 -5.91
C ARG A 236 -20.80 -4.13 -4.79
N LYS A 237 -20.41 -3.74 -3.58
CA LYS A 237 -21.33 -3.58 -2.44
C LYS A 237 -21.88 -2.16 -2.31
N SER A 238 -21.26 -1.20 -2.99
CA SER A 238 -21.68 0.20 -3.05
C SER A 238 -22.58 0.50 -4.26
N MET A 239 -22.83 -0.49 -5.13
CA MET A 239 -23.85 -0.49 -6.19
C MET A 239 -25.04 -1.33 -5.74
#